data_AF-A0A4W3JJE1-F1
#
_entry.id   AF-A0A4W3JJE1-F1
#
_cell.length_a   1.000
_cell.length_b   1.000
_cell.length_c   1.000
_cell.angle_alpha   90.00
_cell.angle_beta   90.00
_cell.angle_gamma   90.00
#
_symmetry.space_group_name_H-M   'P 1'
#
loop_
_entity.id
_entity.type
_entity.pdbx_description
1 polymer ?
#
loop_
_entity_poly.entity_id
_entity_poly.type
_entity_poly.pdbx_seq_one_letter_code
_entity_poly.pdbx_strand_id
1 'polypeptide(L)'
;MQVFMLSKPQPLSGHCSSHVTMNEVKASLRDLEQRFILFRQQQFIFIAALDRTRENAHDKTRPVSTIAQVQNYLDHYCNNTTDRRILSMFLDLCRDMSQFCDKLQELNPYSCSPHDVLEKCKVLLSCNNDMTNLRAKYPHDEVNHLSCEESKNHYGAVISLLPIVLDYIKDGIGIIERAQYEAVRNNRCEMQRTAFSK
;
A
#
# COMPACT_ATOMS: atom_id res chain seq x y z
N MET A 1 -29.20 -53.26 -31.65
CA MET A 1 -27.99 -52.56 -32.13
C MET A 1 -28.24 -51.06 -32.06
N GLN A 2 -27.92 -50.41 -30.94
CA GLN A 2 -27.69 -48.96 -30.91
C GLN A 2 -26.81 -48.68 -29.69
N VAL A 3 -25.59 -48.26 -29.99
CA VAL A 3 -24.48 -48.13 -29.04
C VAL A 3 -24.59 -46.77 -28.36
N PHE A 4 -24.62 -46.76 -27.03
CA PHE A 4 -24.48 -45.57 -26.22
C PHE A 4 -23.08 -44.97 -26.44
N MET A 5 -23.01 -43.84 -27.16
CA MET A 5 -21.79 -43.03 -27.22
C MET A 5 -21.68 -42.22 -25.93
N LEU A 6 -20.87 -42.75 -25.00
CA LEU A 6 -20.30 -42.03 -23.86
C LEU A 6 -19.54 -40.80 -24.36
N SER A 7 -20.10 -39.62 -24.13
CA SER A 7 -19.37 -38.36 -24.30
C SER A 7 -18.38 -38.22 -23.15
N LYS A 8 -17.08 -38.37 -23.45
CA LYS A 8 -15.98 -38.04 -22.54
C LYS A 8 -16.01 -36.54 -22.22
N PRO A 9 -15.89 -36.11 -20.95
CA PRO A 9 -15.58 -34.72 -20.66
C PRO A 9 -14.11 -34.44 -21.03
N GLN A 10 -13.90 -33.43 -21.88
CA GLN A 10 -12.59 -32.87 -22.17
C GLN A 10 -12.10 -32.05 -20.95
N PRO A 11 -10.81 -32.10 -20.59
CA PRO A 11 -10.26 -31.25 -19.56
C PRO A 11 -10.21 -29.81 -20.09
N LEU A 12 -10.93 -28.90 -19.42
CA LEU A 12 -10.82 -27.47 -19.68
C LEU A 12 -9.39 -27.02 -19.38
N SER A 13 -8.80 -26.44 -20.42
CA SER A 13 -7.56 -25.68 -20.46
C SER A 13 -7.22 -24.96 -19.16
N GLY A 14 -5.98 -25.13 -18.71
CA GLY A 14 -5.40 -24.39 -17.61
C GLY A 14 -5.59 -22.89 -17.77
N HIS A 15 -6.46 -22.32 -16.94
CA HIS A 15 -6.35 -20.92 -16.58
C HIS A 15 -5.08 -20.81 -15.75
N CYS A 16 -4.05 -20.20 -16.32
CA CYS A 16 -2.89 -19.74 -15.58
C CYS A 16 -3.34 -18.55 -14.73
N SER A 17 -4.16 -18.80 -13.70
CA SER A 17 -4.27 -17.85 -12.59
C SER A 17 -2.93 -17.93 -11.88
N SER A 18 -2.11 -16.90 -12.07
CA SER A 18 -0.99 -16.61 -11.18
C SER A 18 -1.57 -16.41 -9.78
N HIS A 19 -1.77 -17.51 -9.07
CA HIS A 19 -2.26 -17.51 -7.71
C HIS A 19 -1.14 -16.94 -6.86
N VAL A 20 -1.19 -15.63 -6.62
CA VAL A 20 -0.28 -14.98 -5.68
C VAL A 20 -0.33 -15.78 -4.38
N THR A 21 0.81 -16.10 -3.80
CA THR A 21 0.85 -16.83 -2.54
C THR A 21 1.09 -15.86 -1.37
N MET A 22 0.63 -16.22 -0.18
CA MET A 22 0.91 -15.41 1.03
C MET A 22 2.42 -15.21 1.26
N ASN A 23 3.26 -16.17 0.85
CA ASN A 23 4.71 -16.05 0.93
C ASN A 23 5.26 -14.98 -0.02
N GLU A 24 4.74 -14.90 -1.25
CA GLU A 24 5.13 -13.86 -2.23
C GLU A 24 4.71 -12.47 -1.77
N VAL A 25 3.54 -12.34 -1.12
CA VAL A 25 3.11 -11.09 -0.49
C VAL A 25 4.06 -10.67 0.61
N LYS A 26 4.43 -11.58 1.51
CA LYS A 26 5.37 -11.27 2.58
C LYS A 26 6.75 -10.87 2.04
N ALA A 27 7.23 -11.53 0.98
CA ALA A 27 8.48 -11.14 0.33
C ALA A 27 8.37 -9.74 -0.28
N SER A 28 7.26 -9.46 -0.98
CA SER A 28 6.97 -8.13 -1.55
C SER A 28 6.84 -7.05 -0.47
N LEU A 29 6.25 -7.37 0.69
CA LEU A 29 6.14 -6.45 1.82
C LEU A 29 7.53 -6.09 2.35
N ARG A 30 8.42 -7.07 2.51
CA ARG A 30 9.79 -6.81 2.96
C ARG A 30 10.53 -5.87 2.02
N ASP A 31 10.38 -6.02 0.70
CA ASP A 31 10.96 -5.09 -0.28
C ASP A 31 10.39 -3.67 -0.12
N LEU A 32 9.07 -3.55 -0.01
CA LEU A 32 8.38 -2.28 0.20
C LEU A 32 8.85 -1.60 1.50
N GLU A 33 9.00 -2.35 2.59
CA GLU A 33 9.53 -1.86 3.86
C GLU A 33 10.98 -1.37 3.73
N GLN A 34 11.84 -2.10 3.02
CA GLN A 34 13.22 -1.65 2.79
C GLN A 34 13.26 -0.33 2.02
N ARG A 35 12.45 -0.19 0.98
CA ARG A 35 12.39 1.06 0.20
C ARG A 35 11.81 2.21 1.02
N PHE A 36 10.80 1.96 1.85
CA PHE A 36 10.31 2.94 2.81
C PHE A 36 11.39 3.37 3.82
N ILE A 37 12.17 2.43 4.36
CA ILE A 37 13.28 2.74 5.28
C ILE A 37 14.32 3.64 4.60
N LEU A 38 14.69 3.34 3.36
CA LEU A 38 15.62 4.15 2.57
C LEU A 38 15.08 5.57 2.32
N PHE A 39 13.78 5.70 2.04
CA PHE A 39 13.14 7.02 1.92
C PHE A 39 13.16 7.77 3.25
N ARG A 40 12.78 7.11 4.35
CA ARG A 40 12.76 7.69 5.69
C ARG A 40 14.13 8.22 6.11
N GLN A 41 15.21 7.49 5.82
CA GLN A 41 16.59 7.95 6.05
C GLN A 41 16.93 9.23 5.27
N GLN A 42 16.29 9.45 4.11
CA GLN A 42 16.49 10.60 3.23
C GLN A 42 15.38 11.66 3.37
N GLN A 43 14.55 11.57 4.41
CA GLN A 43 13.40 12.47 4.59
C GLN A 43 13.79 13.95 4.58
N PHE A 44 14.93 14.31 5.17
CA PHE A 44 15.41 15.69 5.17
C PHE A 44 15.70 16.21 3.74
N ILE A 45 16.15 15.33 2.85
CA ILE A 45 16.36 15.65 1.43
C ILE A 45 15.01 15.88 0.75
N PHE A 46 14.01 15.04 1.07
CA PHE A 46 12.64 15.19 0.55
C PHE A 46 12.02 16.52 0.96
N ILE A 47 12.14 16.90 2.23
CA ILE A 47 11.66 18.19 2.74
C ILE A 47 12.36 19.36 2.04
N ALA A 48 13.68 19.31 1.90
CA ALA A 48 14.43 20.35 1.21
C ALA A 48 14.07 20.46 -0.28
N ALA A 49 13.75 19.34 -0.93
CA ALA A 49 13.28 19.30 -2.31
C ALA A 49 11.87 19.92 -2.44
N LEU A 50 10.95 19.61 -1.52
CA LEU A 50 9.64 20.26 -1.48
C LEU A 50 9.76 21.76 -1.27
N ASP A 51 10.65 22.22 -0.40
CA ASP A 51 10.84 23.64 -0.14
C ASP A 51 11.32 24.41 -1.38
N ARG A 52 12.35 23.88 -2.06
CA ARG A 52 12.87 24.46 -3.31
C ARG A 52 11.85 24.45 -4.45
N THR A 53 11.12 23.34 -4.62
CA THR A 53 10.14 23.24 -5.71
C THR A 53 8.91 24.12 -5.45
N ARG A 54 8.47 24.28 -4.20
CA ARG A 54 7.44 25.24 -3.82
C ARG A 54 7.87 26.69 -4.02
N GLU A 55 9.14 26.99 -3.77
CA GLU A 55 9.71 28.31 -4.07
C GLU A 55 9.60 28.63 -5.57
N ASN A 56 10.01 27.70 -6.42
CA ASN A 56 9.92 27.83 -7.88
C ASN A 56 8.47 27.93 -8.37
N ALA A 57 7.54 27.26 -7.68
CA ALA A 57 6.11 27.31 -7.99
C ALA A 57 5.39 28.54 -7.42
N HIS A 58 6.08 29.36 -6.61
CA HIS A 58 5.49 30.45 -5.83
C HIS A 58 4.34 29.98 -4.89
N ASP A 59 4.38 28.73 -4.40
CA ASP A 59 3.36 28.12 -3.53
C ASP A 59 3.87 27.90 -2.09
N LYS A 60 4.48 28.93 -1.51
CA LYS A 60 5.00 28.87 -0.12
C LYS A 60 3.91 29.04 0.96
N THR A 61 2.71 29.46 0.59
CA THR A 61 1.67 29.84 1.56
C THR A 61 0.78 28.67 2.01
N ARG A 62 0.67 27.61 1.20
CA ARG A 62 -0.22 26.48 1.46
C ARG A 62 0.57 25.23 1.82
N PRO A 63 0.05 24.36 2.70
CA PRO A 63 0.66 23.07 2.96
C PRO A 63 0.60 22.17 1.71
N VAL A 64 1.53 21.22 1.66
CA VAL A 64 1.49 20.13 0.68
C VAL A 64 0.56 19.06 1.24
N SER A 65 -0.65 18.99 0.69
CA SER A 65 -1.74 18.15 1.21
C SER A 65 -2.19 17.04 0.26
N THR A 66 -1.68 16.99 -0.97
CA THR A 66 -2.05 15.97 -1.97
C THR A 66 -0.82 15.39 -2.66
N ILE A 67 -0.93 14.14 -3.14
CA ILE A 67 0.12 13.52 -3.96
C ILE A 67 0.24 14.23 -5.31
N ALA A 68 -0.88 14.71 -5.87
CA ALA A 68 -0.91 15.47 -7.11
C ALA A 68 -0.08 16.77 -7.03
N GLN A 69 -0.05 17.45 -5.89
CA GLN A 69 0.85 18.60 -5.69
C GLN A 69 2.32 18.18 -5.82
N VAL A 70 2.71 17.08 -5.18
CA VAL A 70 4.10 16.56 -5.26
C VAL A 70 4.48 16.20 -6.70
N GLN A 71 3.57 15.55 -7.42
CA GLN A 71 3.75 15.24 -8.86
C GLN A 71 3.89 16.53 -9.68
N ASN A 72 3.02 17.52 -9.46
CA ASN A 72 3.08 18.80 -10.16
C ASN A 72 4.40 19.55 -9.91
N TYR A 73 4.92 19.53 -8.67
CA TYR A 73 6.23 20.08 -8.33
C TYR A 73 7.37 19.37 -9.06
N LEU A 74 7.32 18.04 -9.13
CA LEU A 74 8.30 17.23 -9.84
C LEU A 74 8.34 17.53 -11.35
N ASP A 75 7.17 17.67 -11.96
CA ASP A 75 7.06 17.80 -13.41
C ASP A 75 7.41 19.20 -13.91
N HIS A 76 6.98 20.24 -13.18
CA HIS A 76 7.02 21.62 -13.68
C HIS A 76 8.03 22.53 -12.96
N TYR A 77 8.44 22.17 -11.73
CA TYR A 77 9.18 23.09 -10.85
C TYR A 77 10.48 22.50 -10.29
N CYS A 78 10.84 21.26 -10.70
CA CYS A 78 12.01 20.54 -10.23
C CYS A 78 13.16 20.54 -11.25
N ASN A 79 14.16 21.39 -10.99
CA ASN A 79 15.32 21.56 -11.86
C ASN A 79 16.57 20.77 -11.41
N ASN A 80 16.57 20.24 -10.18
CA ASN A 80 17.70 19.53 -9.59
C ASN A 80 17.51 18.01 -9.67
N THR A 81 18.56 17.27 -10.04
CA THR A 81 18.53 15.80 -10.17
C THR A 81 18.35 15.07 -8.83
N THR A 82 18.94 15.58 -7.75
CA THR A 82 18.75 15.06 -6.39
C THR A 82 17.30 15.24 -5.94
N ASP A 83 16.73 16.42 -6.19
CA ASP A 83 15.35 16.72 -5.85
C ASP A 83 14.39 15.83 -6.65
N ARG A 84 14.65 15.70 -7.96
CA ARG A 84 13.89 14.81 -8.84
C ARG A 84 13.90 13.38 -8.32
N ARG A 85 15.08 12.87 -7.94
CA ARG A 85 15.23 11.50 -7.41
C ARG A 85 14.41 11.28 -6.15
N ILE A 86 14.47 12.19 -5.17
CA ILE A 86 13.79 11.98 -3.88
C ILE A 86 12.27 12.19 -3.99
N LEU A 87 11.82 13.14 -4.82
CA LEU A 87 10.39 13.33 -5.12
C LEU A 87 9.81 12.12 -5.87
N SER A 88 10.54 11.59 -6.87
CA SER A 88 10.16 10.36 -7.55
C SER A 88 10.09 9.18 -6.60
N MET A 89 11.05 9.02 -5.68
CA MET A 89 11.04 7.95 -4.69
C MET A 89 9.77 7.96 -3.82
N PHE A 90 9.30 9.14 -3.40
CA PHE A 90 8.04 9.27 -2.67
C PHE A 90 6.83 8.83 -3.52
N LEU A 91 6.76 9.30 -4.77
CA LEU A 91 5.65 9.01 -5.68
C LEU A 91 5.61 7.52 -6.07
N ASP A 92 6.78 6.92 -6.29
CA ASP A 92 6.93 5.49 -6.57
C ASP A 92 6.49 4.65 -5.37
N LEU A 93 6.85 5.05 -4.13
CA LEU A 93 6.36 4.38 -2.92
C LEU A 93 4.84 4.46 -2.80
N CYS A 94 4.22 5.62 -3.08
CA CYS A 94 2.76 5.75 -3.07
C CYS A 94 2.11 4.81 -4.09
N ARG A 95 2.67 4.73 -5.31
CA ARG A 95 2.19 3.84 -6.38
C ARG A 95 2.32 2.38 -5.97
N ASP A 96 3.47 2.00 -5.42
CA ASP A 96 3.74 0.63 -5.03
C ASP A 96 2.84 0.18 -3.87
N MET A 97 2.59 1.06 -2.89
CA MET A 97 1.61 0.82 -1.83
C MET A 97 0.20 0.62 -2.41
N SER A 98 -0.18 1.39 -3.43
CA SER A 98 -1.49 1.27 -4.08
C SER A 98 -1.62 -0.06 -4.82
N GLN A 99 -0.61 -0.43 -5.62
CA GLN A 99 -0.54 -1.73 -6.28
C GLN A 99 -0.50 -2.89 -5.29
N PHE A 100 0.12 -2.69 -4.12
CA PHE A 100 0.11 -3.69 -3.06
C PHE A 100 -1.30 -3.93 -2.52
N CYS A 101 -2.11 -2.87 -2.38
CA CYS A 101 -3.51 -2.99 -1.97
C CYS A 101 -4.32 -3.80 -2.99
N ASP A 102 -4.08 -3.60 -4.29
CA ASP A 102 -4.72 -4.40 -5.35
C ASP A 102 -4.36 -5.89 -5.22
N LYS A 103 -3.07 -6.21 -5.05
CA LYS A 103 -2.60 -7.58 -4.82
C LYS A 103 -3.25 -8.24 -3.60
N LEU A 104 -3.46 -7.49 -2.51
CA LEU A 104 -4.13 -8.01 -1.31
C LEU A 104 -5.62 -8.28 -1.56
N GLN A 105 -6.29 -7.46 -2.38
CA GLN A 105 -7.70 -7.69 -2.74
C GLN A 105 -7.86 -8.94 -3.62
N GLU A 106 -6.95 -9.19 -4.56
CA GLU A 106 -6.95 -10.39 -5.41
C GLU A 106 -6.78 -11.70 -4.62
N LEU A 107 -6.07 -11.64 -3.49
CA LEU A 107 -5.85 -12.80 -2.61
C LEU A 107 -7.04 -13.17 -1.75
N ASN A 108 -7.97 -12.23 -1.53
CA ASN A 108 -9.14 -12.45 -0.69
C ASN A 108 -10.42 -11.88 -1.33
N PRO A 109 -10.85 -12.41 -2.50
CA PRO A 109 -12.04 -11.93 -3.21
C PRO A 109 -13.35 -12.24 -2.47
N TYR A 110 -13.33 -13.18 -1.52
CA TYR A 110 -14.48 -13.61 -0.73
C TYR A 110 -14.35 -13.18 0.73
N SER A 111 -14.34 -11.85 0.93
CA SER A 111 -14.82 -11.16 2.12
C SER A 111 -14.50 -11.81 3.48
N CYS A 112 -13.33 -11.50 4.04
CA CYS A 112 -13.13 -11.51 5.50
C CYS A 112 -12.78 -10.11 6.02
N SER A 113 -13.58 -9.09 5.71
CA SER A 113 -13.47 -7.75 6.30
C SER A 113 -12.08 -7.03 6.28
N PRO A 114 -11.13 -7.23 5.32
CA PRO A 114 -10.04 -6.27 5.15
C PRO A 114 -10.49 -5.10 4.25
N HIS A 115 -11.69 -5.16 3.66
CA HIS A 115 -12.19 -4.19 2.69
C HIS A 115 -12.10 -2.76 3.26
N ASP A 116 -12.52 -2.56 4.50
CA ASP A 116 -12.47 -1.24 5.13
C ASP A 116 -11.05 -0.70 5.32
N VAL A 117 -10.05 -1.57 5.49
CA VAL A 117 -8.64 -1.17 5.68
C VAL A 117 -7.98 -0.90 4.33
N LEU A 118 -8.16 -1.79 3.36
CA LEU A 118 -7.58 -1.64 2.03
C LEU A 118 -8.23 -0.50 1.23
N GLU A 119 -9.54 -0.27 1.40
CA GLU A 119 -10.20 0.91 0.82
C GLU A 119 -9.69 2.21 1.47
N LYS A 120 -9.45 2.22 2.79
CA LYS A 120 -8.81 3.38 3.43
C LYS A 120 -7.42 3.65 2.85
N CYS A 121 -6.60 2.63 2.60
CA CYS A 121 -5.32 2.81 1.90
C CYS A 121 -5.52 3.46 0.53
N LYS A 122 -6.44 2.93 -0.28
CA LYS A 122 -6.70 3.43 -1.64
C LYS A 122 -7.19 4.87 -1.65
N VAL A 123 -8.09 5.23 -0.72
CA VAL A 123 -8.56 6.61 -0.56
C VAL A 123 -7.40 7.52 -0.19
N LEU A 124 -6.55 7.13 0.78
CA LEU A 124 -5.39 7.93 1.18
C LEU A 124 -4.37 8.10 0.05
N LEU A 125 -4.17 7.07 -0.77
CA LEU A 125 -3.23 7.05 -1.90
C LEU A 125 -3.80 7.65 -3.19
N SER A 126 -5.07 8.06 -3.20
CA SER A 126 -5.66 8.74 -4.35
C SER A 126 -4.97 10.08 -4.58
N CYS A 127 -4.60 10.37 -5.82
CA CYS A 127 -3.72 11.49 -6.14
C CYS A 127 -4.26 12.86 -5.66
N ASN A 128 -5.59 13.02 -5.67
CA ASN A 128 -6.28 14.25 -5.30
C ASN A 128 -6.88 14.22 -3.87
N ASN A 129 -6.61 13.18 -3.09
CA ASN A 129 -7.12 13.10 -1.73
C ASN A 129 -6.46 14.17 -0.85
N ASP A 130 -7.28 14.97 -0.16
CA ASP A 130 -6.79 16.00 0.76
C ASP A 130 -6.38 15.37 2.10
N MET A 131 -5.09 15.47 2.40
CA MET A 131 -4.46 14.93 3.59
C MET A 131 -4.07 16.02 4.58
N THR A 132 -4.62 17.24 4.49
CA THR A 132 -4.27 18.36 5.37
C THR A 132 -4.29 17.97 6.86
N ASN A 133 -5.29 17.18 7.27
CA ASN A 133 -5.48 16.72 8.65
C ASN A 133 -4.74 15.41 8.99
N LEU A 134 -4.03 14.80 8.03
CA LEU A 134 -3.33 13.54 8.22
C LEU A 134 -2.08 13.78 9.08
N ARG A 135 -2.02 13.15 10.25
CA ARG A 135 -0.85 13.21 11.12
C ARG A 135 -0.56 11.83 11.68
N ALA A 136 0.65 11.34 11.42
CA ALA A 136 1.13 10.10 11.98
C ALA A 136 1.27 10.26 13.50
N LYS A 137 0.88 9.22 14.22
CA LYS A 137 0.96 9.13 15.67
C LYS A 137 2.03 8.11 16.04
N TYR A 138 2.49 8.18 17.30
CA TYR A 138 3.38 7.16 17.87
C TYR A 138 2.92 5.74 17.48
N PRO A 139 3.81 4.85 17.02
CA PRO A 139 5.28 4.95 17.07
C PRO A 139 5.94 5.75 15.93
N HIS A 140 5.17 6.31 15.01
CA HIS A 140 5.66 7.11 13.89
C HIS A 140 6.05 8.51 14.34
N ASP A 141 7.34 8.80 14.40
CA ASP A 141 7.91 10.06 14.86
C ASP A 141 8.53 10.89 13.72
N GLU A 142 8.31 10.49 12.46
CA GLU A 142 8.81 11.15 11.26
C GLU A 142 8.47 12.65 11.22
N VAL A 143 7.26 13.02 11.64
CA VAL A 143 6.82 14.42 11.72
C VAL A 143 7.54 15.16 12.86
N ASN A 144 7.88 14.47 13.95
CA ASN A 144 8.56 15.07 15.10
C ASN A 144 10.03 15.39 14.80
N HIS A 145 10.64 14.67 13.85
CA HIS A 145 11.99 14.95 13.34
C HIS A 145 12.09 16.19 12.45
N LEU A 146 10.96 16.81 12.09
CA LEU A 146 10.97 18.08 11.38
C LEU A 146 11.44 19.21 12.30
N SER A 147 12.35 20.04 11.78
CA SER A 147 13.13 21.01 12.57
C SER A 147 12.31 22.13 13.20
N CYS A 148 11.20 22.52 12.59
CA CYS A 148 10.36 23.64 13.06
C CYS A 148 8.86 23.36 12.87
N GLU A 149 8.02 24.09 13.60
CA GLU A 149 6.55 24.00 13.47
C GLU A 149 6.07 24.33 12.06
N GLU A 150 6.71 25.29 11.38
CA GLU A 150 6.40 25.62 10.01
C GLU A 150 6.55 24.41 9.08
N SER A 151 7.64 23.65 9.21
CA SER A 151 7.84 22.43 8.44
C SER A 151 6.80 21.35 8.79
N LYS A 152 6.43 21.23 10.07
CA LYS A 152 5.37 20.32 10.52
C LYS A 152 4.00 20.68 9.94
N ASN A 153 3.71 21.98 9.84
CA ASN A 153 2.45 22.47 9.29
C ASN A 153 2.39 22.31 7.77
N HIS A 154 3.50 22.60 7.05
CA HIS A 154 3.53 22.53 5.60
C HIS A 154 3.73 21.12 5.04
N TYR A 155 4.48 20.26 5.73
CA TYR A 155 4.91 18.96 5.19
C TYR A 155 4.48 17.77 6.05
N GLY A 156 3.92 18.01 7.25
CA GLY A 156 3.53 16.92 8.15
C GLY A 156 2.53 15.94 7.53
N ALA A 157 1.60 16.43 6.71
CA ALA A 157 0.62 15.60 5.99
C ALA A 157 1.30 14.57 5.07
N VAL A 158 2.13 15.05 4.14
CA VAL A 158 2.80 14.20 3.14
C VAL A 158 3.80 13.23 3.79
N ILE A 159 4.50 13.67 4.84
CA ILE A 159 5.40 12.81 5.62
C ILE A 159 4.64 11.71 6.36
N SER A 160 3.43 12.01 6.84
CA SER A 160 2.61 11.05 7.58
C SER A 160 2.01 9.97 6.70
N LEU A 161 1.90 10.19 5.39
CA LEU A 161 1.18 9.29 4.50
C LEU A 161 1.78 7.88 4.47
N LEU A 162 3.07 7.78 4.15
CA LEU A 162 3.75 6.50 3.96
C LEU A 162 3.71 5.59 5.21
N PRO A 163 4.05 6.05 6.44
CA PRO A 163 3.99 5.19 7.61
C PRO A 163 2.55 4.72 7.93
N ILE A 164 1.55 5.60 7.78
CA ILE A 164 0.15 5.26 8.03
C ILE A 164 -0.35 4.20 7.04
N VAL A 165 -0.06 4.37 5.75
CA VAL A 165 -0.47 3.41 4.72
C VAL A 165 0.24 2.08 4.90
N LEU A 166 1.53 2.09 5.28
CA LEU A 166 2.27 0.87 5.54
C LEU A 166 1.67 0.06 6.70
N ASP A 167 1.21 0.73 7.76
CA ASP A 167 0.48 0.08 8.86
C ASP A 167 -0.83 -0.56 8.39
N TYR A 168 -1.63 0.16 7.60
CA TYR A 168 -2.86 -0.42 7.06
C TYR A 168 -2.60 -1.63 6.15
N ILE A 169 -1.51 -1.63 5.37
CA ILE A 169 -1.11 -2.80 4.58
C ILE A 169 -0.78 -3.98 5.49
N LYS A 170 -0.03 -3.75 6.58
CA LYS A 170 0.31 -4.78 7.57
C LYS A 170 -0.93 -5.35 8.27
N ASP A 171 -1.84 -4.48 8.67
CA ASP A 171 -3.12 -4.86 9.26
C ASP A 171 -3.95 -5.70 8.26
N GLY A 172 -4.01 -5.28 7.00
CA GLY A 172 -4.67 -6.02 5.93
C GLY A 172 -4.12 -7.43 5.75
N ILE A 173 -2.79 -7.59 5.79
CA ILE A 173 -2.15 -8.92 5.76
C ILE A 173 -2.55 -9.75 6.98
N GLY A 174 -2.48 -9.18 8.19
CA GLY A 174 -2.83 -9.89 9.42
C GLY A 174 -4.28 -10.38 9.43
N ILE A 175 -5.22 -9.60 8.88
CA ILE A 175 -6.62 -10.01 8.72
C ILE A 175 -6.72 -11.20 7.75
N ILE A 176 -6.06 -11.13 6.60
CA ILE A 176 -6.09 -12.21 5.59
C ILE A 176 -5.46 -13.49 6.15
N GLU A 177 -4.33 -13.40 6.85
CA GLU A 177 -3.67 -14.56 7.48
C GLU A 177 -4.57 -15.24 8.50
N ARG A 178 -5.22 -14.45 9.35
CA ARG A 178 -6.14 -14.97 10.36
C ARG A 178 -7.32 -15.70 9.71
N ALA A 179 -7.89 -15.13 8.65
CA ALA A 179 -8.99 -15.74 7.90
C ALA A 179 -8.58 -17.09 7.29
N GLN A 180 -7.39 -17.15 6.67
CA GLN A 180 -6.85 -18.38 6.09
C GLN A 180 -6.61 -19.45 7.16
N TYR A 181 -6.05 -19.07 8.31
CA TYR A 181 -5.83 -19.99 9.44
C TYR A 181 -7.14 -20.58 9.98
N GLU A 182 -8.16 -19.73 10.18
CA GLU A 182 -9.47 -20.15 10.68
C GLU A 182 -10.17 -21.10 9.69
N ALA A 183 -10.08 -20.85 8.38
CA ALA A 183 -10.61 -21.74 7.35
C ALA A 183 -9.96 -23.13 7.38
N VAL A 184 -8.62 -23.18 7.47
CA VAL A 184 -7.88 -24.46 7.57
C VAL A 184 -8.24 -25.21 8.85
N ARG A 185 -8.40 -24.51 9.97
CA ARG A 185 -8.78 -25.11 11.25
C ARG A 185 -10.18 -25.72 11.20
N ASN A 186 -11.16 -24.99 10.66
CA ASN A 186 -12.54 -25.46 10.56
C ASN A 186 -12.64 -26.71 9.67
N ASN A 187 -11.98 -26.70 8.51
CA ASN A 187 -11.91 -27.86 7.61
C ASN A 187 -11.32 -29.10 8.32
N ARG A 188 -10.29 -28.92 9.15
CA ARG A 188 -9.70 -30.03 9.92
C ARG A 188 -10.67 -30.60 10.95
N CYS A 189 -11.41 -29.75 11.67
CA CYS A 189 -12.41 -30.19 12.64
C CYS A 189 -13.59 -30.92 11.98
N GLU A 190 -14.04 -30.48 10.81
CA GLU A 190 -15.08 -31.16 10.04
C GLU A 190 -14.63 -32.54 9.56
N MET A 191 -13.41 -32.65 9.01
CA MET A 191 -12.84 -33.94 8.61
C MET A 191 -12.76 -34.92 9.80
N GLN A 192 -12.33 -34.44 10.98
CA GLN A 192 -12.32 -35.27 12.19
C GLN A 192 -13.73 -35.72 12.60
N ARG A 193 -14.73 -34.83 12.61
CA ARG A 193 -16.12 -35.20 12.94
C ARG A 193 -16.69 -36.25 11.97
N THR A 194 -16.45 -36.10 10.67
CA THR A 194 -16.91 -37.08 9.67
C THR A 194 -16.21 -38.44 9.80
N ALA A 195 -14.98 -38.48 10.31
CA ALA A 195 -14.24 -39.72 10.55
C ALA A 195 -14.72 -40.49 11.80
N PHE A 196 -15.25 -39.78 12.82
CA PHE A 196 -15.79 -40.40 14.04
C PHE A 196 -17.30 -40.74 13.97
N SER A 197 -17.99 -40.34 12.90
CA SER A 197 -19.41 -40.66 12.65
C SER A 197 -19.62 -41.89 11.75
N LYS A 198 -18.57 -42.67 11.46
CA LYS A 198 -18.64 -43.97 10.78
C LYS A 198 -18.18 -45.07 11.74
#